data_AF-A0A3A8P5J7-F1
#
_entry.id   AF-A0A3A8P5J7-F1
#
_cell.length_a   1.000
_cell.length_b   1.000
_cell.length_c   1.000
_cell.angle_alpha   90.00
_cell.angle_beta   90.00
_cell.angle_gamma   90.00
#
_symmetry.space_group_name_H-M   'P 1'
#
loop_
_entity.id
_entity.type
_entity.pdbx_description
1 polymer ?
#
loop_
_entity_poly.entity_id
_entity_poly.type
_entity_poly.pdbx_seq_one_letter_code
_entity_poly.pdbx_strand_id
1 'polypeptide(L)'
;MRLRSLFLVSGLTLCGCMKAHRPALVEAEPSLGFPSSFDTRTVVAEGRTYELDGAVLRALSLATTDFLPPTTPSTPCWDRPESHRYRILREQDVIFIRIDEDPGACGRQVPALHSGAKYAIHADGRLLRRILDGEPEQGLKDGPGKDDTREEAPPGTPSPQDPLHPGGPPPRFLSPSPDGGPHPLPQEPRPPSDGGTGAP
;
A
#
# COMPACT_ATOMS: atom_id res chain seq x y z
N MET A 1 49.17 33.66 13.09
CA MET A 1 48.12 32.99 12.30
C MET A 1 48.09 31.46 12.43
N ARG A 2 49.21 30.76 12.74
CA ARG A 2 49.25 29.28 12.83
C ARG A 2 48.51 28.65 14.03
N LEU A 3 48.35 29.38 15.13
CA LEU A 3 47.70 28.85 16.35
C LEU A 3 46.17 28.69 16.18
N ARG A 4 45.52 29.59 15.43
CA ARG A 4 44.07 29.51 15.15
C ARG A 4 43.70 28.34 14.24
N SER A 5 44.60 27.97 13.32
CA SER A 5 44.42 26.81 12.43
C SER A 5 44.50 25.49 13.20
N LEU A 6 45.33 25.41 14.23
CA LEU A 6 45.46 24.21 15.08
C LEU A 6 44.20 23.97 15.93
N PHE A 7 43.54 25.03 16.40
CA PHE A 7 42.27 24.91 17.14
C PHE A 7 41.10 24.45 16.26
N LEU A 8 41.04 24.90 15.00
CA LEU A 8 39.99 24.47 14.06
C LEU A 8 40.15 22.99 13.64
N VAL A 9 41.38 22.53 13.44
CA VAL A 9 41.66 21.11 13.11
C VAL A 9 41.39 20.20 14.31
N SER A 10 41.69 20.65 15.53
CA SER A 10 41.40 19.91 16.76
C SER A 10 39.89 19.78 17.03
N GLY A 11 39.11 20.84 16.76
CA GLY A 11 37.65 20.82 16.94
C GLY A 11 36.92 19.81 16.03
N LEU A 12 37.36 19.64 14.77
CA LEU A 12 36.74 18.68 13.85
C LEU A 12 37.02 17.22 14.23
N THR A 13 38.15 16.92 14.88
CA THR A 13 38.51 15.54 15.27
C THR A 13 37.72 14.99 16.47
N LEU A 14 37.09 15.85 17.28
CA LEU A 14 36.38 15.45 18.51
C LEU A 14 34.88 15.16 18.30
N CYS A 15 34.32 15.40 17.12
CA CYS A 15 32.89 15.20 16.83
C CYS A 15 32.56 13.85 16.16
N GLY A 16 33.56 12.99 15.93
CA GLY A 16 33.50 11.93 14.92
C GLY A 16 32.99 10.53 15.32
N CYS A 17 32.53 10.28 16.55
CA CYS A 17 32.13 8.91 16.94
C CYS A 17 30.84 8.89 17.77
N MET A 18 29.73 9.36 17.21
CA MET A 18 28.43 8.85 17.66
C MET A 18 28.32 7.40 17.18
N LYS A 19 28.86 6.48 17.99
CA LYS A 19 28.80 5.05 17.73
C LYS A 19 27.33 4.66 17.76
N ALA A 20 26.77 4.34 16.60
CA ALA A 20 25.37 3.91 16.48
C ALA A 20 25.13 2.79 17.49
N HIS A 21 24.29 3.06 18.50
CA HIS A 21 23.93 2.07 19.50
C HIS A 21 23.06 1.02 18.83
N ARG A 22 23.69 -0.05 18.35
CA ARG A 22 22.97 -1.23 17.89
C ARG A 22 22.60 -2.02 19.14
N PRO A 23 21.30 -2.24 19.42
CA PRO A 23 20.92 -3.13 20.51
C PRO A 23 21.58 -4.48 20.27
N ALA A 24 22.23 -5.03 21.30
CA ALA A 24 22.81 -6.35 21.23
C ALA A 24 21.66 -7.35 21.05
N LEU A 25 21.73 -8.18 20.01
CA LEU A 25 20.87 -9.35 19.92
C LEU A 25 21.33 -10.32 21.01
N VAL A 26 20.46 -10.55 21.99
CA VAL A 26 20.70 -11.53 23.05
C VAL A 26 20.16 -12.87 22.58
N GLU A 27 21.01 -13.88 22.56
CA GLU A 27 20.62 -15.24 22.21
C GLU A 27 19.69 -15.79 23.30
N ALA A 28 18.42 -16.02 22.95
CA ALA A 28 17.43 -16.53 23.89
C ALA A 28 17.54 -18.04 24.09
N GLU A 29 17.93 -18.79 23.05
CA GLU A 29 17.89 -20.25 23.05
C GLU A 29 19.13 -20.89 22.38
N PRO A 30 20.27 -20.97 23.09
CA PRO A 30 21.52 -21.55 22.55
C PRO A 30 21.45 -23.06 22.29
N SER A 31 20.36 -23.72 22.70
CA SER A 31 20.15 -25.15 22.52
C SER A 31 19.60 -25.53 21.13
N LEU A 32 19.15 -24.53 20.34
CA LEU A 32 18.60 -24.76 19.01
C LEU A 32 19.72 -25.05 18.00
N GLY A 33 19.73 -26.27 17.48
CA GLY A 33 20.57 -26.65 16.34
C GLY A 33 19.92 -26.27 15.01
N PHE A 34 20.72 -25.82 14.05
CA PHE A 34 20.23 -25.57 12.69
C PHE A 34 19.97 -26.91 11.96
N PRO A 35 18.86 -27.03 11.21
CA PRO A 35 18.61 -28.22 10.40
C PRO A 35 19.68 -28.40 9.32
N SER A 36 20.14 -29.62 9.07
CA SER A 36 21.12 -29.93 8.01
C SER A 36 20.61 -29.62 6.59
N SER A 37 19.29 -29.57 6.40
CA SER A 37 18.66 -29.14 5.16
C SER A 37 18.81 -27.65 4.88
N PHE A 38 19.25 -26.85 5.84
CA PHE A 38 19.45 -25.40 5.67
C PHE A 38 20.51 -25.07 4.62
N ASP A 39 21.51 -25.95 4.45
CA ASP A 39 22.53 -25.81 3.40
C ASP A 39 22.00 -26.17 2.00
N THR A 40 20.80 -26.77 1.92
CA THR A 40 20.16 -27.14 0.66
C THR A 40 19.22 -26.01 0.24
N ARG A 41 19.57 -25.30 -0.84
CA ARG A 41 18.90 -24.08 -1.38
C ARG A 41 17.43 -24.21 -1.79
N THR A 42 16.75 -25.30 -1.47
CA THR A 42 15.46 -25.64 -2.09
C THR A 42 14.35 -25.74 -1.04
N VAL A 43 13.56 -24.68 -0.89
CA VAL A 43 12.24 -24.79 -0.26
C VAL A 43 11.29 -25.31 -1.34
N VAL A 44 10.80 -26.54 -1.18
CA VAL A 44 9.78 -27.12 -2.04
C VAL A 44 8.43 -26.83 -1.40
N ALA A 45 7.70 -25.85 -1.94
CA ALA A 45 6.29 -25.66 -1.67
C ALA A 45 5.52 -25.89 -2.97
N GLU A 46 4.57 -26.82 -2.96
CA GLU A 46 3.66 -27.09 -4.09
C GLU A 46 4.38 -27.39 -5.43
N GLY A 47 5.48 -28.15 -5.38
CA GLY A 47 6.18 -28.60 -6.59
C GLY A 47 7.00 -27.53 -7.32
N ARG A 48 7.13 -26.33 -6.76
CA ARG A 48 8.03 -25.28 -7.24
C ARG A 48 9.11 -24.99 -6.19
N THR A 49 10.35 -24.92 -6.64
CA THR A 49 11.50 -24.56 -5.81
C THR A 49 11.55 -23.04 -5.69
N TYR A 50 11.31 -22.52 -4.50
CA TYR A 50 11.48 -21.09 -4.22
C TYR A 50 12.69 -20.91 -3.31
N GLU A 51 13.75 -20.29 -3.82
CA GLU A 51 14.87 -19.84 -2.99
C GLU A 51 14.59 -18.38 -2.58
N LEU A 52 14.45 -18.14 -1.28
CA LEU A 52 14.53 -16.79 -0.69
C LEU A 52 16.00 -16.36 -0.72
N ASP A 53 16.52 -16.11 -1.91
CA ASP A 53 17.90 -15.70 -2.12
C ASP A 53 18.11 -14.20 -1.80
N GLY A 54 19.36 -13.77 -1.84
CA GLY A 54 19.71 -12.39 -1.57
C GLY A 54 19.10 -11.38 -2.54
N ALA A 55 18.74 -11.78 -3.77
CA ALA A 55 18.08 -10.90 -4.74
C ALA A 55 16.63 -10.65 -4.34
N VAL A 56 15.91 -11.70 -3.91
CA VAL A 56 14.55 -11.59 -3.40
C VAL A 56 14.49 -10.69 -2.16
N LEU A 57 15.38 -10.90 -1.19
CA LEU A 57 15.42 -10.08 0.03
C LEU A 57 15.75 -8.62 -0.26
N ARG A 58 16.65 -8.36 -1.22
CA ARG A 58 16.96 -7.00 -1.68
C ARG A 58 15.76 -6.34 -2.34
N ALA A 59 15.10 -7.03 -3.25
CA ALA A 59 13.91 -6.52 -3.94
C ALA A 59 12.79 -6.20 -2.93
N LEU A 60 12.55 -7.10 -1.96
CA LEU A 60 11.60 -6.86 -0.87
C LEU A 60 11.96 -5.61 -0.09
N SER A 61 13.23 -5.47 0.35
CA SER A 61 13.68 -4.29 1.07
C SER A 61 13.44 -3.00 0.27
N LEU A 62 13.75 -3.00 -1.04
CA LEU A 62 13.54 -1.84 -1.91
C LEU A 62 12.06 -1.46 -1.98
N ALA A 63 11.19 -2.44 -2.24
CA ALA A 63 9.74 -2.22 -2.31
C ALA A 63 9.18 -1.70 -0.97
N THR A 64 9.57 -2.29 0.16
CA THR A 64 9.11 -1.86 1.49
C THR A 64 9.58 -0.45 1.82
N THR A 65 10.84 -0.10 1.53
CA THR A 65 11.37 1.25 1.79
C THR A 65 10.80 2.32 0.88
N ASP A 66 10.36 1.94 -0.32
CA ASP A 66 9.70 2.86 -1.26
C ASP A 66 8.22 3.08 -0.90
N PHE A 67 7.54 2.03 -0.43
CA PHE A 67 6.11 2.09 -0.10
C PHE A 67 5.84 2.69 1.28
N LEU A 68 6.61 2.31 2.30
CA LEU A 68 6.36 2.69 3.69
C LEU A 68 7.24 3.85 4.14
N PRO A 69 6.69 4.78 4.95
CA PRO A 69 7.50 5.84 5.53
C PRO A 69 8.52 5.24 6.52
N PRO A 70 9.67 5.92 6.73
CA PRO A 70 10.62 5.50 7.75
C PRO A 70 9.97 5.36 9.13
N THR A 71 10.22 4.25 9.81
CA THR A 71 9.64 3.99 11.13
C THR A 71 10.24 4.94 12.17
N THR A 72 9.35 5.68 12.83
CA THR A 72 9.63 6.54 13.99
C THR A 72 8.74 6.10 15.15
N PRO A 73 9.05 6.49 16.39
CA PRO A 73 8.17 6.19 17.53
C PRO A 73 6.73 6.68 17.36
N SER A 74 6.52 7.74 16.57
CA SER A 74 5.22 8.32 16.25
C SER A 74 4.57 7.73 14.99
N THR A 75 5.21 6.80 14.28
CA THR A 75 4.63 6.17 13.08
C THR A 75 3.36 5.41 13.47
N PRO A 76 2.20 5.74 12.86
CA PRO A 76 0.94 5.07 13.17
C PRO A 76 1.02 3.60 12.77
N CYS A 77 0.19 2.76 13.39
CA CYS A 77 0.29 1.30 13.25
C CYS A 77 0.25 0.84 11.79
N TRP A 78 -0.69 1.37 11.00
CA TRP A 78 -0.90 0.99 9.60
C TRP A 78 0.22 1.42 8.65
N ASP A 79 1.15 2.29 9.08
CA ASP A 79 2.31 2.68 8.29
C ASP A 79 3.54 1.84 8.64
N ARG A 80 3.42 0.90 9.60
CA ARG A 80 4.54 0.07 10.04
C ARG A 80 4.70 -1.17 9.16
N PRO A 81 5.93 -1.63 8.90
CA PRO A 81 6.18 -2.85 8.13
C PRO A 81 5.48 -4.09 8.67
N GLU A 82 5.29 -4.19 9.99
CA GLU A 82 4.66 -5.33 10.66
C GLU A 82 3.14 -5.38 10.45
N SER A 83 2.53 -4.28 10.00
CA SER A 83 1.10 -4.20 9.70
C SER A 83 0.74 -4.61 8.27
N HIS A 84 1.71 -5.12 7.51
CA HIS A 84 1.54 -5.46 6.10
C HIS A 84 1.83 -6.93 5.82
N ARG A 85 1.16 -7.47 4.80
CA ARG A 85 1.43 -8.78 4.21
C ARG A 85 2.20 -8.61 2.91
N TYR A 86 3.21 -9.44 2.75
CA TYR A 86 4.07 -9.45 1.57
C TYR A 86 3.84 -10.74 0.80
N ARG A 87 3.54 -10.63 -0.48
CA ARG A 87 3.48 -11.77 -1.41
C ARG A 87 4.54 -11.57 -2.48
N ILE A 88 5.33 -12.60 -2.72
CA ILE A 88 6.47 -12.53 -3.63
C ILE A 88 6.34 -13.65 -4.65
N LEU A 89 6.52 -13.31 -5.91
CA LEU A 89 6.62 -14.24 -7.02
C LEU A 89 7.87 -13.90 -7.82
N ARG A 90 8.70 -14.90 -8.13
CA ARG A 90 9.85 -14.73 -9.01
C ARG A 90 9.59 -15.45 -10.33
N GLU A 91 9.76 -14.72 -11.43
CA GLU A 91 9.76 -15.26 -12.79
C GLU A 91 11.05 -14.83 -13.48
N GLN A 92 11.90 -15.80 -13.82
CA GLN A 92 13.25 -15.56 -14.35
C GLN A 92 14.05 -14.55 -13.48
N ASP A 93 14.40 -13.41 -14.06
CA ASP A 93 15.15 -12.31 -13.44
C ASP A 93 14.25 -11.17 -12.95
N VAL A 94 12.93 -11.37 -12.91
CA VAL A 94 11.97 -10.39 -12.39
C VAL A 94 11.31 -10.92 -11.12
N ILE A 95 11.31 -10.07 -10.10
CA ILE A 95 10.74 -10.32 -8.79
C ILE A 95 9.52 -9.41 -8.65
N PHE A 96 8.35 -10.04 -8.61
CA PHE A 96 7.07 -9.39 -8.38
C PHE A 96 6.77 -9.39 -6.88
N ILE A 97 6.46 -8.22 -6.34
CA ILE A 97 6.13 -8.04 -4.92
C ILE A 97 4.79 -7.35 -4.83
N ARG A 98 3.89 -7.92 -4.03
CA ARG A 98 2.63 -7.30 -3.64
C ARG A 98 2.66 -7.04 -2.13
N ILE A 99 2.34 -5.81 -1.75
CA ILE A 99 2.21 -5.37 -0.37
C ILE A 99 0.74 -5.04 -0.16
N ASP A 100 0.12 -5.63 0.86
CA ASP A 100 -1.28 -5.37 1.25
C ASP A 100 -1.32 -5.09 2.77
N GLU A 101 -2.15 -4.17 3.24
CA GLU A 101 -2.40 -3.99 4.69
C GLU A 101 -3.02 -5.26 5.30
N ASP A 102 -2.54 -5.63 6.49
CA ASP A 102 -3.18 -6.60 7.37
C ASP A 102 -4.06 -5.86 8.39
N PRO A 103 -5.40 -5.82 8.20
CA PRO A 103 -6.28 -5.12 9.13
C PRO A 103 -6.20 -5.71 10.55
N GLY A 104 -5.90 -7.02 10.67
CA GLY A 104 -5.78 -7.69 11.95
C GLY A 104 -4.59 -7.22 12.79
N ALA A 105 -3.51 -6.77 12.15
CA ALA A 105 -2.29 -6.34 12.85
C ALA A 105 -2.51 -5.07 13.69
N CYS A 106 -3.45 -4.21 13.28
CA CYS A 106 -3.80 -2.98 13.98
C CYS A 106 -5.18 -3.00 14.63
N GLY A 107 -5.81 -4.18 14.77
CA GLY A 107 -7.13 -4.33 15.41
C GLY A 107 -8.30 -3.76 14.59
N ARG A 108 -8.13 -3.63 13.26
CA ARG A 108 -9.17 -3.19 12.33
C ARG A 108 -9.88 -4.42 11.72
N GLN A 109 -11.13 -4.24 11.30
CA GLN A 109 -11.89 -5.29 10.61
C GLN A 109 -11.79 -5.22 9.09
N VAL A 110 -11.48 -4.04 8.55
CA VAL A 110 -11.39 -3.80 7.10
C VAL A 110 -10.07 -3.08 6.78
N PRO A 111 -9.39 -3.45 5.68
CA PRO A 111 -8.23 -2.71 5.19
C PRO A 111 -8.66 -1.30 4.75
N ALA A 112 -7.74 -0.33 4.75
CA ALA A 112 -8.02 0.95 4.12
C ALA A 112 -8.09 0.81 2.59
N LEU A 113 -8.86 1.68 1.95
CA LEU A 113 -9.25 1.57 0.54
C LEU A 113 -8.08 1.67 -0.46
N HIS A 114 -6.91 2.13 0.00
CA HIS A 114 -5.72 2.43 -0.82
C HIS A 114 -4.44 1.83 -0.23
N SER A 115 -4.55 0.76 0.56
CA SER A 115 -3.43 0.24 1.36
C SER A 115 -2.71 -0.91 0.68
N GLY A 116 -2.26 -0.68 -0.56
CA GLY A 116 -1.58 -1.70 -1.31
C GLY A 116 -0.72 -1.16 -2.44
N ALA A 117 0.25 -2.00 -2.84
CA ALA A 117 1.15 -1.71 -3.92
C ALA A 117 1.65 -2.99 -4.61
N LYS A 118 1.96 -2.85 -5.89
CA LYS A 118 2.58 -3.88 -6.73
C LYS A 118 3.88 -3.36 -7.32
N TYR A 119 4.91 -4.18 -7.24
CA TYR A 119 6.24 -3.89 -7.75
C TYR A 119 6.69 -5.01 -8.68
N ALA A 120 7.41 -4.64 -9.73
CA ALA A 120 8.24 -5.54 -10.52
C ALA A 120 9.67 -5.00 -10.47
N ILE A 121 10.59 -5.79 -9.91
CA ILE A 121 11.99 -5.41 -9.69
C ILE A 121 12.87 -6.45 -10.35
N HIS A 122 13.83 -6.02 -11.15
CA HIS A 122 14.81 -6.93 -11.74
C HIS A 122 15.77 -7.46 -10.66
N ALA A 123 16.35 -8.65 -10.86
CA ALA A 123 17.22 -9.32 -9.89
C ALA A 123 18.47 -8.51 -9.49
N ASP A 124 18.89 -7.54 -10.31
CA ASP A 124 19.96 -6.59 -9.98
C ASP A 124 19.54 -5.45 -9.02
N GLY A 125 18.22 -5.28 -8.79
CA GLY A 125 17.62 -4.25 -7.97
C GLY A 125 16.98 -3.09 -8.73
N ARG A 126 16.96 -3.09 -10.06
CA ARG A 126 16.30 -2.03 -10.83
C ARG A 126 14.78 -2.14 -10.76
N LEU A 127 14.10 -1.05 -10.39
CA LEU A 127 12.65 -0.96 -10.46
C LEU A 127 12.21 -0.97 -11.93
N LEU A 128 11.44 -1.98 -12.33
CA LEU A 128 10.87 -2.09 -13.68
C LEU A 128 9.48 -1.47 -13.76
N ARG A 129 8.66 -1.69 -12.72
CA ARG A 129 7.29 -1.17 -12.64
C ARG A 129 6.84 -1.05 -11.19
N ARG A 130 6.04 -0.01 -10.91
CA ARG A 130 5.33 0.18 -9.65
C ARG A 130 3.89 0.58 -9.95
N ILE A 131 2.94 0.05 -9.18
CA ILE A 131 1.54 0.44 -9.18
C ILE A 131 1.13 0.61 -7.71
N LEU A 132 0.58 1.76 -7.36
CA LEU A 132 0.01 2.02 -6.03
C LEU A 132 -1.50 1.93 -6.14
N ASP A 133 -2.18 1.46 -5.09
CA ASP A 133 -3.64 1.37 -5.11
C ASP A 133 -4.28 2.74 -5.40
N GLY A 134 -5.09 2.80 -6.45
CA GLY A 134 -5.66 4.05 -6.99
C GLY A 134 -5.08 4.44 -8.35
N GLU A 135 -3.91 3.92 -8.73
CA GLU A 135 -3.35 4.09 -10.08
C GLU A 135 -3.97 3.08 -11.06
N PRO A 136 -4.25 3.48 -12.32
CA PRO A 136 -4.76 2.57 -13.33
C PRO A 136 -3.72 1.51 -13.67
N GLU A 137 -4.10 0.24 -13.59
CA GLU A 137 -3.32 -0.84 -14.18
C GLU A 137 -3.41 -0.72 -15.70
N GLN A 138 -2.47 0.01 -16.31
CA GLN A 138 -2.34 -0.02 -17.76
C GLN A 138 -2.03 -1.46 -18.16
N GLY A 139 -3.01 -2.13 -18.78
CA GLY A 139 -2.88 -3.51 -19.23
C GLY A 139 -1.68 -3.64 -20.14
N LEU A 140 -0.98 -4.78 -20.05
CA LEU A 140 -0.20 -5.24 -21.19
C LEU A 140 -1.12 -5.10 -22.40
N LYS A 141 -0.71 -4.35 -23.43
CA LYS A 141 -1.38 -4.44 -24.71
C LYS A 141 -1.31 -5.91 -25.12
N ASP A 142 -2.45 -6.59 -25.10
CA ASP A 142 -2.60 -7.94 -25.62
C ASP A 142 -2.27 -7.93 -27.12
N GLY A 143 -1.01 -8.16 -27.45
CA GLY A 143 -0.52 -8.45 -28.81
C GLY A 143 -0.86 -7.43 -29.91
N PRO A 144 -0.32 -7.62 -31.12
CA PRO A 144 -0.75 -6.85 -32.27
C PRO A 144 -2.03 -7.49 -32.83
N GLY A 145 -3.12 -6.72 -32.87
CA GLY A 145 -4.21 -6.98 -33.81
C GLY A 145 -5.55 -7.36 -33.21
N LYS A 146 -6.31 -6.34 -32.82
CA LYS A 146 -7.69 -6.25 -33.30
C LYS A 146 -7.99 -4.77 -33.52
N ASP A 147 -8.15 -4.40 -34.78
CA ASP A 147 -8.71 -3.11 -35.18
C ASP A 147 -10.10 -3.00 -34.56
N ASP A 148 -10.19 -2.34 -33.41
CA ASP A 148 -11.43 -1.69 -33.04
C ASP A 148 -11.56 -0.46 -33.94
N THR A 149 -12.07 -0.72 -35.15
CA THR A 149 -12.68 0.33 -35.96
C THR A 149 -13.84 0.88 -35.14
N ARG A 150 -13.55 1.93 -34.38
CA ARG A 150 -14.57 2.76 -33.74
C ARG A 150 -15.25 3.54 -34.85
N GLU A 151 -16.26 2.93 -35.46
CA GLU A 151 -17.19 3.66 -36.30
C GLU A 151 -18.02 4.55 -35.35
N GLU A 152 -17.77 5.86 -35.39
CA GLU A 152 -18.58 6.85 -34.69
C GLU A 152 -20.00 6.81 -35.26
N ALA A 153 -20.94 6.28 -34.47
CA ALA A 153 -22.35 6.37 -34.81
C ALA A 153 -22.81 7.82 -34.67
N PRO A 154 -23.51 8.40 -35.67
CA PRO A 154 -23.99 9.77 -35.60
C PRO A 154 -25.05 9.93 -34.48
N PRO A 155 -25.17 11.14 -33.89
CA PRO A 155 -26.03 11.38 -32.74
C PRO A 155 -27.51 11.15 -33.11
N GLY A 156 -28.19 10.27 -32.36
CA GLY A 156 -29.65 10.08 -32.45
C GLY A 156 -30.13 8.67 -32.82
N THR A 157 -29.26 7.67 -32.91
CA THR A 157 -29.67 6.30 -33.25
C THR A 157 -29.79 5.43 -31.99
N PRO A 158 -30.98 4.92 -31.62
CA PRO A 158 -31.10 3.98 -30.50
C PRO A 158 -30.46 2.63 -30.87
N SER A 159 -29.67 2.07 -29.96
CA SER A 159 -29.07 0.74 -30.10
C SER A 159 -30.13 -0.33 -30.37
N PRO A 160 -29.87 -1.33 -31.23
CA PRO A 160 -30.78 -2.46 -31.42
C PRO A 160 -30.94 -3.23 -30.10
N GLN A 161 -32.15 -3.23 -29.55
CA GLN A 161 -32.53 -4.13 -28.47
C GLN A 161 -32.84 -5.51 -29.08
N ASP A 162 -32.20 -6.56 -28.56
CA ASP A 162 -32.47 -7.96 -28.93
C ASP A 162 -33.96 -8.31 -28.79
N PRO A 163 -34.61 -8.93 -29.81
CA PRO A 163 -36.02 -9.28 -29.73
C PRO A 163 -36.30 -10.59 -28.96
N LEU A 164 -37.14 -10.45 -27.93
CA LEU A 164 -38.28 -11.32 -27.59
C LEU A 164 -38.01 -12.68 -26.89
N HIS A 165 -38.26 -12.69 -25.57
CA HIS A 165 -38.96 -13.80 -24.90
C HIS A 165 -40.38 -13.32 -24.53
N PRO A 166 -41.45 -14.04 -24.91
CA PRO A 166 -42.83 -13.64 -24.64
C PRO A 166 -43.31 -14.18 -23.28
N GLY A 167 -43.84 -13.31 -22.41
CA GLY A 167 -44.83 -13.72 -21.41
C GLY A 167 -44.51 -13.59 -19.91
N GLY A 168 -43.59 -12.71 -19.49
CA GLY A 168 -43.45 -12.35 -18.07
C GLY A 168 -44.04 -10.95 -17.76
N PRO A 169 -44.76 -10.72 -16.65
CA PRO A 169 -45.13 -9.37 -16.27
C PRO A 169 -43.85 -8.55 -16.04
N PRO A 170 -43.82 -7.27 -16.47
CA PRO A 170 -42.62 -6.45 -16.36
C PRO A 170 -42.22 -6.31 -14.88
N PRO A 171 -40.91 -6.34 -14.54
CA PRO A 171 -40.48 -5.96 -13.20
C PRO A 171 -40.96 -4.54 -12.93
N ARG A 172 -41.61 -4.34 -11.78
CA ARG A 172 -42.01 -3.02 -11.30
C ARG A 172 -40.74 -2.24 -10.97
N PHE A 173 -40.22 -1.51 -11.95
CA PHE A 173 -39.29 -0.43 -11.68
C PHE A 173 -40.03 0.62 -10.86
N LEU A 174 -39.68 0.69 -9.57
CA LEU A 174 -40.13 1.78 -8.71
C LEU A 174 -39.62 3.10 -9.30
N SER A 175 -40.54 4.04 -9.40
CA SER A 175 -40.49 5.32 -10.09
C SER A 175 -39.30 6.22 -9.70
N PRO A 176 -38.93 7.17 -10.57
CA PRO A 176 -37.87 8.16 -10.31
C PRO A 176 -38.34 9.37 -9.49
N SER A 177 -37.35 10.03 -8.87
CA SER A 177 -37.31 11.40 -8.30
C SER A 177 -37.84 11.60 -6.86
N PRO A 178 -37.29 12.57 -6.07
CA PRO A 178 -36.75 13.85 -6.55
C PRO A 178 -35.41 14.36 -5.96
N ASP A 179 -34.85 15.24 -6.77
CA ASP A 179 -33.83 16.27 -6.62
C ASP A 179 -33.47 16.78 -5.21
N GLY A 180 -32.19 17.11 -5.07
CA GLY A 180 -31.57 17.70 -3.90
C GLY A 180 -32.14 19.07 -3.53
N GLY A 181 -32.49 19.19 -2.25
CA GLY A 181 -32.58 20.45 -1.52
C GLY A 181 -31.68 20.37 -0.27
N PRO A 182 -31.08 21.48 0.17
CA PRO A 182 -30.24 21.49 1.37
C PRO A 182 -31.10 21.26 2.62
N HIS A 183 -30.73 20.28 3.43
CA HIS A 183 -31.33 20.06 4.74
C HIS A 183 -31.01 21.26 5.67
N PRO A 184 -31.98 21.79 6.45
CA PRO A 184 -31.69 22.72 7.53
C PRO A 184 -30.90 22.01 8.63
N LEU A 185 -29.85 22.66 9.14
CA LEU A 185 -29.08 22.22 10.30
C LEU A 185 -29.99 21.98 11.53
N PRO A 186 -29.69 20.97 12.37
CA PRO A 186 -30.37 20.82 13.66
C PRO A 186 -30.15 22.06 14.54
N GLN A 187 -31.25 22.61 15.08
CA GLN A 187 -31.19 23.72 16.03
C GLN A 187 -30.44 23.31 17.30
N GLU A 188 -29.41 24.07 17.63
CA GLU A 188 -28.67 23.99 18.89
C GLU A 188 -29.59 24.34 20.09
N PRO A 189 -29.54 23.60 21.21
CA PRO A 189 -30.35 23.90 22.39
C PRO A 189 -29.98 25.26 22.97
N ARG A 190 -30.95 26.17 23.04
CA ARG A 190 -30.79 27.48 23.71
C ARG A 190 -30.57 27.27 25.21
N PRO A 191 -29.56 27.91 25.83
CA PRO A 191 -29.46 27.94 27.29
C PRO A 191 -30.62 28.74 27.91
N PRO A 192 -31.03 28.43 29.15
CA PRO A 192 -32.12 29.13 29.82
C PRO A 192 -31.79 30.62 30.03
N SER A 193 -32.82 31.44 29.78
CA SER A 193 -32.83 32.88 29.96
C SER A 193 -33.01 33.20 31.44
N ASP A 194 -31.92 33.48 32.14
CA ASP A 194 -31.99 33.97 33.52
C ASP A 194 -32.42 35.45 33.52
N GLY A 195 -33.64 35.68 33.97
CA GLY A 195 -34.27 36.99 34.07
C GLY A 195 -33.62 37.85 35.15
N GLY A 196 -33.07 39.00 34.73
CA GLY A 196 -32.69 40.07 35.63
C GLY A 196 -33.91 40.91 36.04
N THR A 197 -34.36 40.74 37.28
CA THR A 197 -35.16 41.77 37.97
C THR A 197 -34.20 42.75 38.66
N GLY A 198 -34.00 43.90 38.04
CA GLY A 198 -33.42 45.08 38.68
C GLY A 198 -34.39 46.25 38.54
N ALA A 199 -34.96 46.71 39.65
CA ALA A 199 -35.58 48.02 39.81
C ALA A 199 -35.79 48.29 41.31
N PRO A 200 -35.95 49.55 41.73
CA PRO A 200 -35.25 50.78 41.33
C PRO A 200 -34.25 51.27 42.42
#